data_AF-W8AW08-F1
#
_entry.id   AF-W8AW08-F1
#
_cell.length_a   1.000
_cell.length_b   1.000
_cell.length_c   1.000
_cell.angle_alpha   90.00
_cell.angle_beta   90.00
_cell.angle_gamma   90.00
#
_symmetry.space_group_name_H-M   'P 1'
#
loop_
_entity.id
_entity.type
_entity.pdbx_description
1 polymer ?
#
loop_
_entity_poly.entity_id
_entity_poly.type
_entity_poly.pdbx_seq_one_letter_code
_entity_poly.pdbx_strand_id
1 'polypeptide(L)'
;MAFIKNFILSKTTQQSHESVTREVNLGEEVRRLMHREDIAEAIEAASPFLLAATVAWPTVWLARGLDWHTKRGKETLPLYIRKTFFVAKGTQLTVLLLGLLYAVSTTPKR
;
A
#
# COMPACT_ATOMS: atom_id res chain seq x y z
N MET A 1 -10.61 -50.86 -7.13
CA MET A 1 -11.18 -49.51 -6.87
C MET A 1 -11.03 -49.03 -5.42
N ALA A 2 -10.23 -49.66 -4.55
CA ALA A 2 -10.04 -49.21 -3.15
C ALA A 2 -8.90 -48.18 -2.98
N PHE A 3 -7.86 -48.25 -3.83
CA PHE A 3 -6.68 -47.38 -3.74
C PHE A 3 -6.98 -45.90 -4.02
N ILE A 4 -7.83 -45.60 -5.01
CA ILE A 4 -8.19 -44.21 -5.35
C ILE A 4 -9.04 -43.59 -4.24
N LYS A 5 -9.89 -44.39 -3.59
CA LYS A 5 -10.73 -43.93 -2.49
C LYS A 5 -9.90 -43.58 -1.25
N ASN A 6 -8.89 -44.39 -0.93
CA ASN A 6 -7.96 -44.12 0.17
C ASN A 6 -7.03 -42.93 -0.14
N PHE A 7 -6.61 -42.76 -1.39
CA PHE A 7 -5.82 -41.60 -1.81
C PHE A 7 -6.61 -40.29 -1.70
N ILE A 8 -7.88 -40.28 -2.13
CA ILE A 8 -8.76 -39.12 -1.97
C ILE A 8 -9.07 -38.86 -0.50
N LEU A 9 -9.30 -39.90 0.32
CA LEU A 9 -9.49 -39.72 1.77
C LEU A 9 -8.24 -39.13 2.43
N SER A 10 -7.04 -39.62 2.10
CA SER A 10 -5.78 -39.09 2.65
C SER A 10 -5.56 -37.62 2.28
N LYS A 11 -5.94 -37.22 1.06
CA LYS A 11 -5.85 -35.84 0.59
C LYS A 11 -6.87 -34.93 1.30
N THR A 12 -8.07 -35.44 1.61
CA THR A 12 -9.08 -34.72 2.39
C THR A 12 -8.71 -34.64 3.88
N THR A 13 -8.06 -35.67 4.44
CA THR A 13 -7.62 -35.67 5.85
C THR A 13 -6.44 -34.74 6.11
N GLN A 14 -5.54 -34.54 5.15
CA GLN A 14 -4.43 -33.58 5.29
C GLN A 14 -4.86 -32.10 5.24
N GLN A 15 -6.06 -31.80 4.74
CA GLN A 15 -6.61 -30.43 4.75
C GLN A 15 -7.34 -30.09 6.06
N SER A 16 -7.41 -31.04 6.99
CA SER A 16 -7.98 -30.88 8.33
C SER A 16 -6.90 -30.80 9.42
N HIS A 17 -5.73 -30.23 9.10
CA HIS A 17 -4.90 -29.62 10.15
C HIS A 17 -5.58 -28.32 10.58
N GLU A 18 -6.46 -28.46 11.58
CA GLU A 18 -6.65 -27.49 12.65
C GLU A 18 -6.61 -26.02 12.20
N SER A 19 -7.68 -25.55 11.56
CA SER A 19 -8.03 -24.13 11.64
C SER A 19 -8.50 -23.85 13.07
N VAL A 20 -7.58 -23.89 14.04
CA VAL A 20 -7.77 -23.08 15.24
C VAL A 20 -8.06 -21.70 14.70
N THR A 21 -9.20 -21.13 15.06
CA THR A 21 -9.47 -19.71 14.88
C THR A 21 -8.45 -18.97 15.75
N ARG A 22 -7.18 -18.96 15.31
CA ARG A 22 -6.12 -18.18 15.91
C ARG A 22 -6.62 -16.76 15.74
N GLU A 23 -6.95 -16.11 16.84
CA GLU A 23 -7.24 -14.69 16.84
C GLU A 23 -6.11 -14.03 16.05
N VAL A 24 -6.41 -13.58 14.84
CA VAL A 24 -5.41 -13.02 13.92
C VAL A 24 -5.07 -11.66 14.49
N ASN A 25 -4.10 -11.65 15.39
CA ASN A 25 -3.56 -10.42 15.92
C ASN A 25 -2.68 -9.80 14.82
N LEU A 26 -3.30 -8.89 14.07
CA LEU A 26 -2.66 -8.14 12.99
C LEU A 26 -1.35 -7.48 13.44
N GLY A 27 -1.25 -7.08 14.71
CA GLY A 27 -0.03 -6.52 15.27
C GLY A 27 1.11 -7.53 15.33
N GLU A 28 0.84 -8.75 15.77
CA GLU A 28 1.84 -9.83 15.83
C GLU A 28 2.23 -10.29 14.41
N GLU A 29 1.27 -10.35 13.49
CA GLU A 29 1.55 -10.72 12.10
C GLU A 29 2.38 -9.64 11.39
N VAL A 30 2.06 -8.36 11.56
CA VAL A 30 2.88 -7.24 11.05
C VAL A 30 4.27 -7.26 11.67
N ARG A 31 4.37 -7.52 12.99
CA ARG A 31 5.66 -7.66 13.66
C ARG A 31 6.48 -8.79 13.04
N ARG A 32 5.85 -9.94 12.78
CA ARG A 32 6.50 -11.09 12.14
C ARG A 32 6.91 -10.79 10.69
N LEU A 33 6.07 -10.10 9.93
CA LEU A 33 6.35 -9.71 8.55
C LEU A 33 7.51 -8.70 8.46
N MET A 34 7.60 -7.75 9.40
CA MET A 34 8.74 -6.82 9.48
C MET A 34 10.09 -7.50 9.70
N HIS A 35 10.11 -8.71 10.27
CA HIS A 35 11.36 -9.46 10.47
C HIS A 35 11.77 -10.29 9.24
N ARG A 36 10.99 -10.28 8.14
CA ARG A 36 11.37 -10.96 6.91
C ARG A 36 12.33 -10.10 6.09
N GLU A 37 13.40 -10.71 5.58
CA GLU A 37 14.39 -10.06 4.71
C GLU A 37 13.73 -9.49 3.44
N ASP A 38 12.81 -10.23 2.82
CA ASP A 38 12.08 -9.80 1.61
C ASP A 38 11.29 -8.50 1.83
N ILE A 39 10.76 -8.30 3.04
CA ILE A 39 9.98 -7.10 3.39
C ILE A 39 10.90 -5.92 3.67
N ALA A 40 12.05 -6.16 4.31
CA ALA A 40 13.06 -5.14 4.52
C ALA A 40 13.57 -4.59 3.17
N GLU A 41 13.86 -5.48 2.23
CA GLU A 41 14.29 -5.12 0.86
C GLU A 41 13.18 -4.34 0.11
N ALA A 42 11.92 -4.78 0.21
CA ALA A 42 10.78 -4.07 -0.38
C ALA A 42 10.60 -2.66 0.22
N ILE A 43 10.79 -2.49 1.53
CA ILE A 43 10.71 -1.19 2.19
C ILE A 43 11.88 -0.29 1.75
N GLU A 44 13.09 -0.84 1.65
CA GLU A 44 14.26 -0.11 1.18
C GLU A 44 14.06 0.37 -0.28
N ALA A 45 13.57 -0.50 -1.15
CA ALA A 45 13.22 -0.16 -2.53
C ALA A 45 12.10 0.90 -2.62
N ALA A 46 11.13 0.88 -1.70
CA ALA A 46 10.06 1.87 -1.63
C ALA A 46 10.47 3.20 -0.95
N SER A 47 11.60 3.24 -0.24
CA SER A 47 12.04 4.39 0.56
C SER A 47 12.04 5.74 -0.19
N PRO A 48 12.52 5.88 -1.45
CA PRO A 48 12.47 7.17 -2.15
C PRO A 48 11.04 7.63 -2.41
N PHE A 49 10.10 6.71 -2.62
CA PHE A 49 8.69 7.02 -2.87
C PHE A 49 7.98 7.44 -1.58
N LEU A 50 8.34 6.87 -0.43
CA LEU A 50 7.84 7.31 0.87
C LEU A 50 8.25 8.76 1.16
N LEU A 51 9.51 9.09 0.90
CA LEU A 51 10.01 10.47 1.01
C LEU A 51 9.29 11.40 0.03
N ALA A 52 9.19 11.00 -1.23
CA ALA A 52 8.48 11.76 -2.26
C ALA A 52 7.01 11.99 -1.89
N ALA A 53 6.31 10.98 -1.36
CA ALA A 53 4.92 11.11 -0.91
C ALA A 53 4.78 12.08 0.27
N THR A 54 5.77 12.12 1.17
CA THR A 54 5.80 13.03 2.33
C THR A 54 5.89 14.50 1.89
N VAL A 55 6.66 14.78 0.84
CA VAL A 55 6.79 16.15 0.29
C VAL A 55 5.80 16.45 -0.84
N ALA A 56 5.06 15.47 -1.34
CA ALA A 56 4.10 15.67 -2.41
C ALA A 56 3.00 16.68 -2.01
N TRP A 57 2.45 16.54 -0.80
CA TRP A 57 1.36 17.41 -0.36
C TRP A 57 1.76 18.89 -0.23
N PRO A 58 2.87 19.31 0.44
CA PRO A 58 3.24 20.72 0.52
C PRO A 58 3.62 21.26 -0.86
N THR A 59 4.20 20.43 -1.74
CA THR A 59 4.55 20.84 -3.11
C THR A 59 3.31 21.24 -3.90
N VAL A 60 2.24 20.44 -3.84
CA VAL A 60 0.96 20.77 -4.50
C VAL A 60 0.35 22.05 -3.90
N TRP A 61 0.42 22.22 -2.58
CA TRP A 61 -0.06 23.43 -1.92
C TRP A 61 0.74 24.68 -2.31
N LEU A 62 2.06 24.60 -2.40
CA LEU A 62 2.91 25.70 -2.84
C LEU A 62 2.59 26.11 -4.28
N ALA A 63 2.52 25.13 -5.20
CA ALA A 63 2.19 25.39 -6.60
C ALA A 63 0.79 26.03 -6.74
N ARG A 64 -0.20 25.56 -5.97
CA ARG A 64 -1.56 26.13 -5.97
C ARG A 64 -1.64 27.49 -5.26
N GLY A 65 -0.82 27.72 -4.25
CA GLY A 65 -0.72 29.02 -3.59
C GLY A 65 -0.23 30.11 -4.54
N LEU A 66 0.78 29.81 -5.35
CA LEU A 66 1.28 30.73 -6.39
C LEU A 66 0.21 31.01 -7.46
N ASP A 67 -0.55 29.97 -7.85
CA ASP A 67 -1.60 30.07 -8.88
C ASP A 67 -2.86 30.82 -8.40
N TRP A 68 -3.09 30.92 -7.08
CA TRP A 68 -4.27 31.57 -6.51
C TRP A 68 -4.41 33.04 -6.93
N HIS A 69 -3.30 33.76 -7.08
CA HIS A 69 -3.31 35.17 -7.51
C HIS A 69 -4.03 35.38 -8.84
N THR A 70 -4.02 34.38 -9.73
CA THR A 70 -4.69 34.45 -11.04
C THR A 70 -6.16 33.99 -11.00
N LYS A 71 -6.57 33.26 -9.96
CA LYS A 71 -7.89 32.61 -9.84
C LYS A 71 -8.85 33.24 -8.84
N ARG A 72 -8.36 34.16 -8.01
CA ARG A 72 -9.13 34.91 -6.99
C ARG A 72 -10.44 35.58 -7.45
N GLY A 73 -10.63 35.79 -8.76
CA GLY A 73 -11.86 36.35 -9.34
C GLY A 73 -12.77 35.36 -10.08
N LYS A 74 -12.36 34.09 -10.21
CA LYS A 74 -13.08 33.06 -10.99
C LYS A 74 -13.73 31.99 -10.11
N GLU A 75 -13.11 31.67 -8.97
CA GLU A 75 -13.59 30.64 -8.06
C GLU A 75 -13.59 31.13 -6.61
N THR A 76 -14.53 30.64 -5.80
CA THR A 76 -14.54 30.93 -4.37
C THR A 76 -13.39 30.19 -3.68
N LEU A 77 -12.76 30.87 -2.71
CA LEU A 77 -11.62 30.32 -1.96
C LEU A 77 -11.91 28.94 -1.32
N PRO A 78 -13.07 28.69 -0.70
CA PRO A 78 -13.36 27.38 -0.10
C PRO A 78 -13.43 26.24 -1.13
N LEU A 79 -13.96 26.51 -2.32
CA LEU A 79 -14.02 25.52 -3.40
C LEU A 79 -12.61 25.21 -3.92
N TYR A 80 -11.79 26.25 -4.08
CA TYR A 80 -10.41 26.13 -4.53
C TYR A 80 -9.55 25.30 -3.56
N ILE A 81 -9.71 25.52 -2.25
CA ILE A 81 -9.05 24.75 -1.19
C ILE A 81 -9.48 23.28 -1.23
N ARG A 82 -10.78 22.98 -1.34
CA ARG A 82 -11.27 21.59 -1.43
C ARG A 82 -10.69 20.87 -2.64
N LYS A 83 -10.70 21.50 -3.83
CA LYS A 83 -10.09 20.94 -5.04
C LYS A 83 -8.60 20.65 -4.82
N THR A 84 -7.88 21.59 -4.21
CA THR A 84 -6.44 21.45 -3.92
C THR A 84 -6.17 20.32 -2.93
N PHE A 85 -7.00 20.15 -1.90
CA PHE A 85 -6.90 19.05 -0.96
C PHE A 85 -7.01 17.68 -1.64
N PHE A 86 -8.02 17.49 -2.49
CA PHE A 86 -8.19 16.22 -3.22
C PHE A 86 -7.05 15.96 -4.20
N VAL A 87 -6.57 16.99 -4.91
CA VAL A 87 -5.41 16.85 -5.80
C VAL A 87 -4.17 16.45 -5.00
N ALA A 88 -3.88 17.11 -3.88
CA ALA A 88 -2.73 16.79 -3.05
C ALA A 88 -2.77 15.34 -2.52
N LYS A 89 -3.95 14.88 -2.07
CA LYS A 89 -4.13 13.49 -1.63
C LYS A 89 -4.06 12.50 -2.78
N GLY A 90 -4.62 12.83 -3.94
CA GLY A 90 -4.50 12.03 -5.15
C GLY A 90 -3.05 11.84 -5.56
N THR A 91 -2.27 12.93 -5.63
CA THR A 91 -0.84 12.88 -5.94
C THR A 91 -0.06 12.05 -4.91
N GLN A 92 -0.29 12.27 -3.62
CA GLN A 92 0.34 11.49 -2.56
C GLN A 92 0.05 9.98 -2.73
N LEU A 93 -1.20 9.62 -3.00
CA LEU A 93 -1.62 8.23 -3.22
C LEU A 93 -0.99 7.64 -4.49
N THR A 94 -0.91 8.39 -5.59
CA THR A 94 -0.24 7.94 -6.81
C THR A 94 1.24 7.64 -6.59
N VAL A 95 1.95 8.50 -5.85
CA VAL A 95 3.38 8.28 -5.54
C VAL A 95 3.56 7.02 -4.68
N LEU A 96 2.70 6.82 -3.67
CA LEU A 96 2.74 5.62 -2.83
C LEU A 96 2.44 4.34 -3.64
N LEU A 97 1.42 4.37 -4.50
CA LEU A 97 1.10 3.24 -5.38
C LEU A 97 2.25 2.91 -6.32
N LEU A 98 2.93 3.92 -6.87
CA LEU A 98 4.08 3.71 -7.72
C LEU A 98 5.23 3.07 -6.95
N GLY A 99 5.50 3.53 -5.73
CA GLY A 99 6.50 2.93 -4.85
C GLY A 99 6.18 1.50 -4.47
N LEU A 100 4.90 1.19 -4.21
CA LEU A 100 4.44 -0.17 -3.95
C LEU A 100 4.64 -1.08 -5.17
N LEU A 101 4.23 -0.63 -6.37
CA LEU A 101 4.42 -1.39 -7.60
C LEU A 101 5.91 -1.63 -7.90
N TYR A 102 6.75 -0.63 -7.63
CA TYR A 102 8.20 -0.72 -7.79
C TYR A 102 8.82 -1.72 -6.80
N ALA A 103 8.44 -1.66 -5.52
CA ALA A 103 8.91 -2.61 -4.53
C ALA A 103 8.51 -4.05 -4.86
N VAL A 104 7.25 -4.26 -5.27
CA VAL A 104 6.75 -5.60 -5.64
C VAL A 104 7.43 -6.15 -6.90
N SER A 105 7.81 -5.30 -7.87
CA SER A 105 8.49 -5.75 -9.09
C SER A 105 9.97 -6.04 -8.90
N THR A 106 10.60 -5.39 -7.92
CA THR A 106 12.04 -5.53 -7.62
C THR A 106 12.34 -6.61 -6.59
N THR A 107 11.38 -6.95 -5.71
CA THR A 107 11.54 -8.02 -4.71
C THR A 107 11.62 -9.39 -5.42
N PRO A 108 12.73 -10.14 -5.28
CA PRO A 108 12.85 -11.46 -5.89
C PRO A 108 11.88 -12.45 -5.24
N LYS A 109 11.10 -13.19 -6.04
CA LYS A 109 10.32 -14.33 -5.55
C LYS A 109 11.26 -15.49 -5.24
N ARG A 110 11.62 -15.68 -3.97
CA ARG A 110 12.37 -16.84 -3.51
C ARG A 110 11.45 -18.02 -3.22
#